data_AF-A0A1V5A851-F1
#
_entry.id   AF-A0A1V5A851-F1
#
_cell.length_a   1.000
_cell.length_b   1.000
_cell.length_c   1.000
_cell.angle_alpha   90.00
_cell.angle_beta   90.00
_cell.angle_gamma   90.00
#
_symmetry.space_group_name_H-M   'P 1'
#
loop_
_entity.id
_entity.type
_entity.pdbx_description
1 polymer ?
#
loop_
_entity_poly.entity_id
_entity_poly.type
_entity_poly.pdbx_seq_one_letter_code
_entity_poly.pdbx_strand_id
1 'polypeptide(L)'
;MNPEIVVHSSVHEVDFWKRYRVLLRMIKALEEREHLILALQGEGSIPEKTRDEAVGSIKAEHAQNLGVFHDFLVNFINMSLLGLHHVDITLEFSFYSAGPILSERICIHVDQHKKKLPYEEGQRFISALSWILEEDQPDASLIRLFEGYQERYDRGQDADLNRCTLALQKEVYPGSIFHATLRLPAEVFIEPEFGRIPTTPDGE
;
A
#
# COMPACT_ATOMS: atom_id res chain seq x y z
N MET A 1 -29.51 -22.82 14.11
CA MET A 1 -29.65 -21.35 14.21
C MET A 1 -28.68 -20.90 15.29
N ASN A 2 -27.48 -20.47 14.92
CA ASN A 2 -26.58 -19.78 15.85
C ASN A 2 -27.07 -18.35 15.97
N PRO A 3 -27.23 -17.80 17.18
CA PRO A 3 -27.51 -16.37 17.31
C PRO A 3 -26.28 -15.64 16.76
N GLU A 4 -26.52 -14.78 15.78
CA GLU A 4 -25.52 -13.82 15.31
C GLU A 4 -24.96 -13.11 16.54
N ILE A 5 -23.67 -13.32 16.80
CA ILE A 5 -22.94 -12.53 17.79
C ILE A 5 -22.85 -11.13 17.17
N VAL A 6 -23.87 -10.32 17.39
CA VAL A 6 -23.87 -8.90 17.06
C VAL A 6 -22.92 -8.26 18.05
N VAL A 7 -21.64 -8.18 17.68
CA VAL A 7 -20.64 -7.49 18.46
C VAL A 7 -21.05 -6.01 18.50
N HIS A 8 -21.18 -5.48 19.70
CA HIS A 8 -21.62 -4.10 19.92
C HIS A 8 -20.63 -3.12 19.27
N SER A 9 -21.12 -2.05 18.65
CA SER A 9 -20.30 -1.06 17.92
C SER A 9 -19.14 -0.52 18.75
N SER A 10 -19.36 -0.30 20.04
CA SER A 10 -18.33 0.13 21.00
C SER A 10 -17.18 -0.88 21.19
N VAL A 11 -17.44 -2.18 21.06
CA VAL A 11 -16.40 -3.22 21.15
C VAL A 11 -15.58 -3.24 19.86
N HIS A 12 -16.24 -3.10 18.72
CA HIS A 12 -15.58 -2.95 17.42
C HIS A 12 -14.65 -1.73 17.37
N GLU A 13 -15.09 -0.57 17.85
CA GLU A 13 -14.26 0.64 17.90
C GLU A 13 -13.00 0.44 18.77
N VAL A 14 -13.18 -0.10 19.98
CA VAL A 14 -12.06 -0.34 20.90
C VAL A 14 -11.05 -1.30 20.28
N ASP A 15 -11.51 -2.37 19.66
CA ASP A 15 -10.63 -3.35 19.04
C ASP A 15 -9.98 -2.83 17.76
N PHE A 16 -10.68 -2.02 16.96
CA PHE A 16 -10.11 -1.33 15.80
C PHE A 16 -8.92 -0.45 16.21
N TRP A 17 -9.11 0.44 17.19
CA TRP A 17 -8.04 1.33 17.66
C TRP A 17 -6.89 0.57 18.32
N LYS A 18 -7.16 -0.56 19.01
CA LYS A 18 -6.11 -1.45 19.49
C LYS A 18 -5.28 -2.00 18.33
N ARG A 19 -5.92 -2.53 17.28
CA ARG A 19 -5.22 -3.06 16.11
C ARG A 19 -4.46 -1.98 15.35
N TYR A 20 -5.03 -0.78 15.22
CA TYR A 20 -4.34 0.36 14.64
C TYR A 20 -3.07 0.73 15.42
N ARG A 21 -3.14 0.76 16.76
CA ARG A 21 -1.93 0.99 17.59
C ARG A 21 -0.88 -0.10 17.42
N VAL A 22 -1.29 -1.35 17.23
CA VAL A 22 -0.37 -2.45 16.92
C VAL A 22 0.28 -2.24 15.55
N LEU A 23 -0.51 -1.87 14.52
CA LEU A 23 0.01 -1.52 13.19
C LEU A 23 1.10 -0.45 13.29
N LEU A 24 0.83 0.65 14.00
CA LEU A 24 1.79 1.74 14.20
C LEU A 24 3.09 1.28 14.87
N ARG A 25 2.99 0.37 15.85
CA ARG A 25 4.17 -0.20 16.53
C ARG A 25 4.97 -1.10 15.60
N MET A 26 4.32 -1.90 14.77
CA MET A 26 4.98 -2.76 13.79
C MET A 26 5.72 -1.92 12.75
N ILE A 27 5.09 -0.86 12.22
CA ILE A 27 5.75 0.08 11.30
C ILE A 27 7.01 0.66 11.95
N LYS A 28 6.91 1.15 13.18
CA LYS A 28 8.06 1.71 13.89
C LYS A 28 9.19 0.69 14.10
N ALA A 29 8.84 -0.54 14.46
CA ALA A 29 9.82 -1.60 14.66
C ALA A 29 10.56 -1.99 13.36
N LEU A 30 9.86 -1.96 12.23
CA LEU A 30 10.47 -2.18 10.91
C LEU A 30 11.40 -1.02 10.53
N GLU A 31 10.95 0.24 10.70
CA GLU A 31 11.75 1.46 10.49
C GLU A 31 13.05 1.44 11.33
N GLU A 32 12.94 1.13 12.62
CA GLU A 32 14.11 1.03 13.53
C GLU A 32 15.10 -0.05 13.09
N ARG A 33 14.60 -1.15 12.53
CA ARG A 33 15.42 -2.27 12.08
C ARG A 33 16.14 -1.97 10.77
N GLU A 34 15.50 -1.28 9.82
CA GLU A 34 16.16 -0.75 8.63
C GLU A 34 17.30 0.20 9.00
N HIS A 35 17.06 1.12 9.93
CA HIS A 35 18.09 2.03 10.43
C HIS A 35 19.28 1.29 11.05
N LEU A 36 19.03 0.21 11.81
CA LEU A 36 20.09 -0.63 12.36
C LEU A 36 20.91 -1.31 11.27
N ILE A 37 20.27 -1.83 10.22
CA ILE A 37 20.96 -2.45 9.08
C ILE A 37 21.90 -1.43 8.42
N LEU A 38 21.40 -0.24 8.13
CA LEU A 38 22.20 0.83 7.50
C LEU A 38 23.36 1.29 8.40
N ALA A 39 23.12 1.43 9.71
CA ALA A 39 24.15 1.80 10.66
C ALA A 39 25.27 0.74 10.73
N LEU A 40 24.91 -0.55 10.79
CA LEU A 40 25.88 -1.65 10.80
C LEU A 40 26.67 -1.73 9.50
N GLN A 41 26.05 -1.47 8.35
CA GLN A 41 26.74 -1.45 7.06
C GLN A 41 27.76 -0.30 6.95
N GLY A 42 27.46 0.84 7.56
CA GLY A 42 28.38 2.00 7.61
C GLY A 42 29.50 1.88 8.66
N GLU A 43 29.41 0.91 9.58
CA GLU A 43 30.37 0.75 10.66
C GLU A 43 31.67 0.11 10.16
N GLY A 44 32.75 0.91 10.20
CA GLY A 44 34.09 0.50 9.74
C GLY A 44 34.93 -0.21 10.81
N SER A 45 34.50 -0.17 12.08
CA SER A 45 35.25 -0.79 13.19
C SER A 45 35.05 -2.31 13.30
N ILE A 46 33.99 -2.85 12.69
CA ILE A 46 33.66 -4.27 12.71
C ILE A 46 34.36 -4.96 11.52
N PRO A 47 35.02 -6.12 11.72
CA PRO A 47 35.56 -6.91 10.60
C PRO A 47 34.47 -7.23 9.57
N GLU A 48 34.80 -7.03 8.29
CA GLU A 48 33.85 -7.14 7.17
C GLU A 48 33.02 -8.42 7.20
N LYS A 49 33.66 -9.59 7.38
CA LYS A 49 32.95 -10.88 7.45
C LYS A 49 31.93 -10.95 8.59
N THR A 50 32.28 -10.45 9.78
CA THR A 50 31.38 -10.44 10.94
C THR A 50 30.24 -9.47 10.75
N ARG A 51 30.51 -8.32 10.12
CA ARG A 51 29.48 -7.34 9.75
C ARG A 51 28.50 -7.94 8.73
N ASP A 52 29.01 -8.60 7.70
CA ASP A 52 28.18 -9.18 6.64
C ASP A 52 27.30 -10.33 7.16
N GLU A 53 27.85 -11.19 8.02
CA GLU A 53 27.09 -12.24 8.70
C GLU A 53 25.97 -11.66 9.58
N ALA A 54 26.28 -10.65 10.40
CA ALA A 54 25.30 -9.99 11.26
C ALA A 54 24.20 -9.29 10.44
N VAL A 55 24.59 -8.53 9.42
CA VAL A 55 23.66 -7.87 8.49
C VAL A 55 22.79 -8.90 7.77
N GLY A 56 23.37 -10.03 7.34
CA GLY A 56 22.65 -11.12 6.70
C GLY A 56 21.56 -11.71 7.60
N SER A 57 21.89 -12.02 8.85
CA SER A 57 20.92 -12.51 9.83
C SER A 57 19.81 -11.49 10.13
N ILE A 58 20.18 -10.21 10.30
CA ILE A 58 19.20 -9.16 10.60
C ILE A 58 18.25 -8.93 9.42
N LYS A 59 18.77 -8.99 8.17
CA LYS A 59 17.97 -8.89 6.94
C LYS A 59 17.01 -10.06 6.78
N ALA A 60 17.44 -11.29 7.05
CA ALA A 60 16.57 -12.46 6.97
C ALA A 60 15.39 -12.36 7.96
N GLU A 61 15.64 -11.97 9.21
CA GLU A 61 14.58 -11.76 10.20
C GLU A 61 13.71 -10.55 9.84
N HIS A 62 14.29 -9.48 9.28
CA HIS A 62 13.53 -8.32 8.81
C HIS A 62 12.55 -8.72 7.68
N ALA A 63 12.98 -9.53 6.72
CA ALA A 63 12.11 -10.05 5.67
C ALA A 63 10.96 -10.91 6.22
N GLN A 64 11.22 -11.73 7.25
CA GLN A 64 10.17 -12.49 7.92
C GLN A 64 9.16 -11.57 8.63
N ASN A 65 9.64 -10.53 9.32
CA ASN A 65 8.78 -9.56 9.99
C ASN A 65 7.94 -8.75 9.00
N LEU A 66 8.44 -8.47 7.80
CA LEU A 66 7.66 -7.87 6.72
C LEU A 66 6.51 -8.78 6.27
N GLY A 67 6.73 -10.09 6.16
CA GLY A 67 5.65 -11.04 5.87
C GLY A 67 4.55 -11.02 6.93
N VAL A 68 4.92 -11.05 8.21
CA VAL A 68 3.96 -10.94 9.33
C VAL A 68 3.24 -9.59 9.33
N PHE A 69 3.94 -8.51 8.96
CA PHE A 69 3.34 -7.19 8.81
C PHE A 69 2.30 -7.15 7.70
N HIS A 70 2.59 -7.73 6.54
CA HIS A 70 1.64 -7.83 5.44
C HIS A 70 0.36 -8.54 5.86
N ASP A 71 0.47 -9.72 6.48
CA ASP A 71 -0.69 -10.49 6.95
C ASP A 71 -1.49 -9.68 7.98
N PHE A 72 -0.81 -8.95 8.87
CA PHE A 72 -1.47 -8.08 9.83
C PHE A 72 -2.20 -6.92 9.15
N LEU A 73 -1.58 -6.27 8.15
CA LEU A 73 -2.16 -5.16 7.39
C LEU A 73 -3.42 -5.61 6.66
N VAL A 74 -3.38 -6.75 5.96
CA VAL A 74 -4.55 -7.33 5.28
C VAL A 74 -5.68 -7.61 6.28
N ASN A 75 -5.36 -8.20 7.43
CA ASN A 75 -6.35 -8.44 8.49
C ASN A 75 -6.91 -7.16 9.12
N PHE A 76 -6.11 -6.09 9.18
CA PHE A 76 -6.56 -4.78 9.64
C PHE A 76 -7.54 -4.14 8.64
N ILE A 77 -7.22 -4.19 7.34
CA ILE A 77 -8.09 -3.69 6.26
C ILE A 77 -9.41 -4.49 6.21
N ASN A 78 -9.35 -5.82 6.31
CA ASN A 78 -10.56 -6.64 6.38
C ASN A 78 -11.43 -6.32 7.60
N MET A 79 -10.82 -5.92 8.73
CA MET A 79 -11.58 -5.49 9.89
C MET A 79 -12.24 -4.13 9.68
N SER A 80 -11.61 -3.20 8.95
CA SER A 80 -12.19 -1.88 8.70
C SER A 80 -13.45 -1.94 7.85
N LEU A 81 -13.59 -2.95 6.99
CA LEU A 81 -14.80 -3.20 6.21
C LEU A 81 -16.05 -3.46 7.06
N LEU A 82 -15.88 -3.88 8.32
CA LEU A 82 -16.96 -4.14 9.26
C LEU A 82 -17.24 -2.95 10.20
N GLY A 83 -16.43 -1.90 10.10
CA GLY A 83 -16.40 -0.79 11.06
C GLY A 83 -16.84 0.54 10.45
N LEU A 84 -16.91 1.56 11.30
CA LEU A 84 -17.28 2.93 10.93
C LEU A 84 -16.08 3.78 10.48
N HIS A 85 -14.89 3.21 10.40
CA HIS A 85 -13.65 3.93 10.15
C HIS A 85 -13.25 3.88 8.68
N HIS A 86 -12.90 5.03 8.12
CA HIS A 86 -12.43 5.10 6.76
C HIS A 86 -10.94 4.76 6.71
N VAL A 87 -10.61 3.73 5.93
CA VAL A 87 -9.23 3.31 5.71
C VAL A 87 -8.91 3.41 4.23
N ASP A 88 -7.95 4.26 3.87
CA ASP A 88 -7.51 4.47 2.49
C ASP A 88 -6.00 4.24 2.38
N ILE A 89 -5.54 3.92 1.18
CA ILE A 89 -4.11 3.87 0.87
C ILE A 89 -3.82 4.88 -0.23
N THR A 90 -2.75 5.64 -0.04
CA THR A 90 -2.17 6.52 -1.06
C THR A 90 -0.86 5.93 -1.55
N LEU A 91 -0.77 5.73 -2.86
CA LEU A 91 0.46 5.40 -3.57
C LEU A 91 1.00 6.65 -4.28
N GLU A 92 2.21 7.06 -3.93
CA GLU A 92 2.98 8.09 -4.62
C GLU A 92 4.12 7.37 -5.37
N PHE A 93 4.11 7.45 -6.69
CA PHE A 93 5.07 6.76 -7.55
C PHE A 93 5.35 7.52 -8.83
N SER A 94 6.51 7.28 -9.43
CA SER A 94 6.92 7.87 -10.70
C SER A 94 7.27 6.81 -11.72
N PHE A 95 7.04 7.11 -13.00
CA PHE A 95 7.35 6.18 -14.09
C PHE A 95 7.71 6.91 -15.37
N TYR A 96 8.49 6.22 -16.21
CA TYR A 96 8.79 6.65 -17.57
C TYR A 96 7.93 5.83 -18.55
N SER A 97 7.71 6.34 -19.75
CA SER A 97 6.99 5.60 -20.81
C SER A 97 7.62 4.25 -21.19
N ALA A 98 8.90 4.02 -20.85
CA ALA A 98 9.62 2.77 -21.12
C ALA A 98 10.64 2.46 -20.01
N GLY A 99 10.26 2.63 -18.75
CA GLY A 99 11.14 2.43 -17.59
C GLY A 99 10.38 1.92 -16.37
N PRO A 100 11.07 1.51 -15.30
CA PRO A 100 10.43 0.94 -14.13
C PRO A 100 9.53 1.94 -13.42
N ILE A 101 8.50 1.43 -12.73
CA ILE A 101 7.75 2.23 -11.75
C ILE A 101 8.60 2.36 -10.48
N LEU A 102 8.80 3.59 -10.04
CA LEU A 102 9.56 3.94 -8.86
C LEU A 102 8.60 4.32 -7.74
N SER A 103 8.54 3.49 -6.69
CA SER A 103 7.84 3.84 -5.45
C SER A 103 8.53 4.98 -4.74
N GLU A 104 7.80 6.06 -4.47
CA GLU A 104 8.31 7.19 -3.71
C GLU A 104 7.83 7.11 -2.27
N ARG A 105 6.51 6.99 -2.10
CA ARG A 105 5.90 6.99 -0.77
C ARG A 105 4.55 6.31 -0.77
N ILE A 106 4.34 5.48 0.24
CA ILE A 106 3.07 4.78 0.41
C ILE A 106 2.57 5.04 1.82
N CYS A 107 1.30 5.43 1.93
CA CYS A 107 0.70 5.84 3.19
C CYS A 107 -0.65 5.17 3.39
N ILE A 108 -0.89 4.71 4.60
CA ILE A 108 -2.23 4.37 5.08
C ILE A 108 -2.85 5.59 5.75
N HIS A 109 -4.10 5.84 5.43
CA HIS A 109 -4.96 6.85 6.00
C HIS A 109 -6.01 6.11 6.84
N VAL A 110 -6.11 6.44 8.12
CA VAL A 110 -7.17 5.96 9.00
C VAL A 110 -7.87 7.19 9.55
N ASP A 111 -9.07 7.44 9.07
CA ASP A 111 -9.80 8.69 9.24
C ASP A 111 -8.91 9.89 8.86
N GLN A 112 -8.49 10.70 9.85
CA GLN A 112 -7.64 11.87 9.65
C GLN A 112 -6.14 11.59 9.86
N HIS A 113 -5.78 10.35 10.22
CA HIS A 113 -4.40 9.97 10.52
C HIS A 113 -3.69 9.38 9.31
N LYS A 114 -2.68 10.09 8.78
CA LYS A 114 -1.77 9.60 7.73
C LYS A 114 -0.52 9.00 8.36
N LYS A 115 -0.18 7.74 8.04
CA LYS A 115 1.09 7.11 8.41
C LYS A 115 1.74 6.45 7.19
N LYS A 116 3.06 6.65 7.05
CA LYS A 116 3.88 6.01 6.01
C LYS A 116 3.97 4.51 6.28
N LEU A 117 3.81 3.69 5.25
CA LEU A 117 4.04 2.25 5.27
C LEU A 117 5.50 1.92 4.91
N PRO A 118 5.99 0.72 5.30
CA PRO A 118 7.31 0.23 4.87
C PRO A 118 7.46 0.25 3.35
N TYR A 119 8.68 0.50 2.87
CA TYR A 119 8.95 0.65 1.44
C TYR A 119 8.60 -0.60 0.65
N GLU A 120 8.88 -1.78 1.21
CA GLU A 120 8.66 -3.08 0.61
C GLU A 120 7.18 -3.38 0.40
N GLU A 121 6.32 -3.01 1.36
CA GLU A 121 4.87 -3.09 1.16
C GLU A 121 4.43 -2.17 0.04
N GLY A 122 5.08 -1.00 -0.04
CA GLY A 122 4.81 -0.10 -1.13
C GLY A 122 5.16 -0.69 -2.51
N GLN A 123 6.32 -1.33 -2.60
CA GLN A 123 6.75 -2.01 -3.81
C GLN A 123 5.83 -3.16 -4.20
N ARG A 124 5.21 -3.86 -3.25
CA ARG A 124 4.21 -4.91 -3.55
C ARG A 124 3.00 -4.34 -4.29
N PHE A 125 2.43 -3.25 -3.82
CA PHE A 125 1.28 -2.61 -4.49
C PHE A 125 1.66 -2.07 -5.86
N ILE A 126 2.83 -1.42 -5.97
CA ILE A 126 3.29 -0.88 -7.25
C ILE A 126 3.61 -1.98 -8.25
N SER A 127 4.15 -3.12 -7.81
CA SER A 127 4.41 -4.26 -8.68
C SER A 127 3.14 -4.76 -9.37
N ALA A 128 1.98 -4.68 -8.72
CA ALA A 128 0.69 -5.02 -9.32
C ALA A 128 0.28 -4.06 -10.45
N LEU A 129 0.85 -2.85 -10.51
CA LEU A 129 0.57 -1.85 -11.55
C LEU A 129 1.55 -1.95 -12.74
N SER A 130 2.48 -2.91 -12.76
CA SER A 130 3.55 -2.96 -13.75
C SER A 130 3.07 -3.12 -15.20
N TRP A 131 1.91 -3.74 -15.42
CA TRP A 131 1.31 -3.92 -16.74
C TRP A 131 1.01 -2.59 -17.45
N ILE A 132 0.83 -1.49 -16.70
CA ILE A 132 0.59 -0.16 -17.25
C ILE A 132 1.76 0.28 -18.15
N LEU A 133 2.97 -0.22 -17.89
CA LEU A 133 4.16 0.07 -18.70
C LEU A 133 4.23 -0.74 -20.00
N GLU A 134 3.42 -1.79 -20.13
CA GLU A 134 3.33 -2.60 -21.34
C GLU A 134 2.38 -1.99 -22.38
N GLU A 135 1.59 -1.00 -21.96
CA GLU A 135 0.61 -0.29 -22.78
C GLU A 135 1.24 0.89 -23.55
N ASP A 136 0.72 1.17 -24.74
CA ASP A 136 1.19 2.29 -25.59
C ASP A 136 0.99 3.67 -24.92
N GLN A 137 0.00 3.78 -24.02
CA GLN A 137 -0.34 5.00 -23.28
C GLN A 137 -0.48 4.71 -21.78
N PRO A 138 0.63 4.60 -21.04
CA PRO A 138 0.63 4.24 -19.61
C PRO A 138 -0.21 5.20 -18.73
N ASP A 139 -0.19 6.49 -19.04
CA ASP A 139 -1.01 7.51 -18.38
C ASP A 139 -2.50 7.28 -18.59
N ALA A 140 -2.92 7.01 -19.82
CA ALA A 140 -4.32 6.71 -20.14
C ALA A 140 -4.78 5.40 -19.48
N SER A 141 -3.92 4.39 -19.40
CA SER A 141 -4.21 3.13 -18.73
C SER A 141 -4.38 3.30 -17.22
N LEU A 142 -3.57 4.14 -16.58
CA LEU A 142 -3.73 4.47 -15.17
C LEU A 142 -5.04 5.24 -14.91
N ILE A 143 -5.43 6.14 -15.80
CA ILE A 143 -6.72 6.86 -15.71
C ILE A 143 -7.88 5.87 -15.81
N ARG A 144 -7.87 4.95 -16.79
CA ARG A 144 -8.95 3.94 -16.94
C ARG A 144 -9.04 3.01 -15.73
N LEU A 145 -7.90 2.61 -15.16
CA LEU A 145 -7.88 1.82 -13.94
C LEU A 145 -8.55 2.58 -12.78
N PHE A 146 -8.21 3.86 -12.61
CA PHE A 146 -8.82 4.71 -11.60
C PHE A 146 -10.33 4.89 -11.81
N GLU A 147 -10.76 5.18 -13.04
CA GLU A 147 -12.18 5.32 -13.39
C GLU A 147 -12.95 4.02 -13.08
N GLY A 148 -12.39 2.86 -13.39
CA GLY A 148 -13.00 1.56 -13.05
C GLY A 148 -13.23 1.37 -11.56
N TYR A 149 -12.26 1.73 -10.71
CA TYR A 149 -12.44 1.68 -9.26
C TYR A 149 -13.41 2.75 -8.76
N GLN A 150 -13.36 3.95 -9.33
CA GLN A 150 -14.28 5.04 -8.98
C GLN A 150 -15.73 4.64 -9.26
N GLU A 151 -16.02 4.09 -10.45
CA GLU A 151 -17.36 3.59 -10.80
C GLU A 151 -17.82 2.46 -9.90
N ARG A 152 -16.92 1.52 -9.56
CA ARG A 152 -17.27 0.40 -8.68
C ARG A 152 -17.62 0.89 -7.28
N TYR A 153 -16.90 1.91 -6.80
CA TYR A 153 -17.13 2.51 -5.49
C TYR A 153 -18.39 3.39 -5.47
N ASP A 154 -18.69 4.11 -6.56
CA ASP A 154 -19.92 4.88 -6.74
C ASP A 154 -21.18 4.01 -6.69
N ARG A 155 -21.10 2.77 -7.21
CA ARG A 155 -22.19 1.79 -7.15
C ARG A 155 -22.34 1.11 -5.76
N GLY A 156 -21.41 1.32 -4.84
CA GLY A 156 -21.40 0.74 -3.49
C GLY A 156 -22.32 1.47 -2.50
N GLN A 157 -22.66 0.82 -1.37
CA GLN A 157 -23.58 1.38 -0.37
C GLN A 157 -23.03 2.61 0.40
N ASP A 158 -21.72 2.84 0.39
CA ASP A 158 -21.03 3.97 1.06
C ASP A 158 -20.22 4.83 0.06
N ALA A 159 -20.89 5.28 -1.01
CA ALA A 159 -20.34 6.06 -2.12
C ALA A 159 -19.82 7.46 -1.70
N ASP A 160 -18.71 7.50 -0.97
CA ASP A 160 -17.92 8.71 -0.71
C ASP A 160 -16.74 8.81 -1.70
N LEU A 161 -17.00 9.43 -2.85
CA LEU A 161 -16.00 9.66 -3.89
C LEU A 161 -14.82 10.53 -3.44
N ASN A 162 -14.92 11.25 -2.31
CA ASN A 162 -13.79 12.01 -1.77
C ASN A 162 -12.64 11.10 -1.30
N ARG A 163 -12.88 9.79 -1.17
CA ARG A 163 -11.88 8.77 -0.83
C ARG A 163 -11.05 8.34 -2.04
N CYS A 164 -11.50 8.64 -3.26
CA CYS A 164 -10.81 8.31 -4.50
C CYS A 164 -10.13 9.57 -5.05
N THR A 165 -8.84 9.50 -5.33
CA THR A 165 -8.12 10.62 -5.97
C THR A 165 -7.02 10.09 -6.86
N LEU A 166 -6.94 10.60 -8.09
CA LEU A 166 -5.80 10.43 -8.98
C LEU A 166 -5.25 11.81 -9.34
N ALA A 167 -3.98 12.05 -9.03
CA ALA A 167 -3.22 13.18 -9.55
C ALA A 167 -2.09 12.65 -10.43
N LEU A 168 -2.00 13.15 -11.65
CA LEU A 168 -0.95 12.80 -12.60
C LEU A 168 -0.26 14.08 -13.09
N GLN A 169 1.05 14.15 -12.89
CA GLN A 169 1.87 15.27 -13.34
C GLN A 169 2.92 14.76 -14.31
N LYS A 170 3.00 15.36 -15.50
CA LYS A 170 4.04 15.07 -16.47
C LYS A 170 5.15 16.12 -16.39
N GLU A 171 6.34 15.69 -16.03
CA GLU A 171 7.56 16.46 -16.15
C GLU A 171 8.16 16.23 -17.55
N VAL A 172 8.45 17.30 -18.28
CA VAL A 172 8.82 17.21 -19.71
C VAL A 172 10.34 17.33 -19.93
N TYR A 173 11.09 17.79 -18.93
CA TYR A 173 12.54 17.99 -18.99
C TYR A 173 13.19 17.56 -17.67
N PRO A 174 14.31 16.80 -17.65
CA PRO A 174 15.16 16.38 -18.78
C PRO A 174 14.70 15.11 -19.52
N GLY A 175 13.57 14.52 -19.13
CA GLY A 175 12.89 13.42 -19.83
C GLY A 175 11.41 13.41 -19.47
N SER A 176 10.57 12.66 -20.21
CA SER A 176 9.15 12.52 -19.88
C SER A 176 8.96 11.57 -18.70
N ILE A 177 8.94 12.13 -17.48
CA ILE A 177 8.59 11.43 -16.24
C ILE A 177 7.15 11.76 -15.90
N PHE A 178 6.41 10.75 -15.49
CA PHE A 178 5.11 10.91 -14.88
C PHE A 178 5.24 10.71 -13.37
N HIS A 179 4.66 11.62 -12.61
CA HIS A 179 4.50 11.54 -11.16
C HIS A 179 3.02 11.33 -10.88
N ALA A 180 2.70 10.21 -10.24
CA ALA A 180 1.33 9.81 -9.94
C ALA A 180 1.10 9.75 -8.43
N THR A 181 -0.05 10.25 -8.00
CA THR A 181 -0.59 10.04 -6.67
C THR A 181 -1.96 9.39 -6.82
N LEU A 182 -2.07 8.13 -6.40
CA LEU A 182 -3.29 7.36 -6.42
C LEU A 182 -3.76 7.10 -4.98
N ARG A 183 -4.92 7.63 -4.61
CA ARG A 183 -5.61 7.33 -3.36
C ARG A 183 -6.88 6.56 -3.65
N LEU A 184 -7.03 5.40 -3.02
CA LEU A 184 -8.23 4.56 -3.09
C LEU A 184 -8.54 4.00 -1.69
N PRO A 185 -9.79 3.55 -1.44
CA PRO A 185 -10.13 2.74 -0.27
C PRO A 185 -9.19 1.54 -0.14
N ALA A 186 -8.77 1.23 1.10
CA ALA A 186 -7.73 0.24 1.33
C ALA A 186 -8.16 -1.18 0.92
N GLU A 187 -9.46 -1.48 0.92
CA GLU A 187 -9.98 -2.78 0.47
C GLU A 187 -9.60 -3.11 -0.97
N VAL A 188 -9.49 -2.10 -1.84
CA VAL A 188 -9.14 -2.29 -3.25
C VAL A 188 -7.76 -2.94 -3.40
N PHE A 189 -6.82 -2.63 -2.52
CA PHE A 189 -5.43 -3.07 -2.62
C PHE A 189 -5.20 -4.51 -2.14
N ILE A 190 -6.14 -5.08 -1.39
CA ILE A 190 -6.06 -6.46 -0.89
C ILE A 190 -6.87 -7.44 -1.74
N GLU A 191 -7.56 -6.93 -2.76
CA GLU A 191 -8.31 -7.77 -3.68
C GLU A 191 -7.39 -8.51 -4.66
N PRO A 192 -7.74 -9.76 -5.02
CA PRO A 192 -6.97 -10.53 -6.00
C PRO A 192 -6.88 -9.87 -7.39
N GLU A 193 -7.79 -8.94 -7.66
CA GLU A 193 -7.94 -8.21 -8.92
C GLU A 193 -7.23 -6.86 -8.92
N PHE A 194 -6.60 -6.46 -7.80
CA PHE A 194 -5.86 -5.22 -7.75
C PHE A 194 -4.77 -5.18 -8.82
N GLY A 195 -4.78 -4.13 -9.63
CA GLY A 195 -3.80 -3.98 -10.71
C GLY A 195 -4.00 -4.99 -11.84
N ARG A 196 -5.21 -5.52 -12.05
CA ARG A 196 -5.56 -6.18 -13.31
C ARG A 196 -6.12 -5.16 -14.30
N ILE A 197 -5.92 -5.43 -15.59
CA ILE A 197 -6.57 -4.69 -16.67
C ILE A 197 -8.08 -4.76 -16.42
N PRO A 198 -8.82 -3.64 -16.41
CA PRO A 198 -10.27 -3.68 -16.44
C PRO A 198 -10.66 -4.37 -17.74
N THR A 199 -11.01 -5.65 -17.69
CA THR A 199 -11.66 -6.30 -18.82
C THR A 199 -12.97 -5.59 -19.01
N THR A 200 -13.12 -4.86 -20.12
CA THR A 200 -14.44 -4.44 -20.60
C THR A 200 -15.35 -5.67 -20.51
N PRO A 201 -16.52 -5.58 -19.85
CA PRO A 201 -17.48 -6.66 -19.98
C PRO A 201 -17.75 -6.79 -21.47
N ASP A 202 -17.50 -7.99 -22.02
CA ASP A 202 -17.90 -8.31 -23.38
C ASP A 202 -19.38 -7.93 -23.49
N GLY A 203 -19.66 -6.93 -24.33
CA GLY A 203 -21.01 -6.49 -24.60
C GLY A 203 -21.77 -7.66 -25.23
N GLU A 204 -22.77 -8.16 -24.51
CA GLU A 204 -23.94 -8.81 -25.09
C GLU A 204 -24.98 -7.76 -25.50
#